data_AF-R7UPM9-F1
#
_entry.id   AF-R7UPM9-F1
#
_cell.length_a   1.000
_cell.length_b   1.000
_cell.length_c   1.000
_cell.angle_alpha   90.00
_cell.angle_beta   90.00
_cell.angle_gamma   90.00
#
_symmetry.space_group_name_H-M   'P 1'
#
loop_
_entity.id
_entity.type
_entity.pdbx_description
1 polymer ?
#
loop_
_entity_poly.entity_id
_entity_poly.type
_entity_poly.pdbx_seq_one_letter_code
_entity_poly.pdbx_strand_id
1 'polypeptide(L)'
;MHIEFLDINECEDNTHHEDCNSCVNTKGSYTCRCRYGYELDPITKQRCIDIDECKGTKGTHYHRDCHKCINTIGSYTCKCDEYYELDTNEPKCIDVNECNGERGVDFNEDCHHCQNTSPGYRCRCNAGYDEDNTHTEGNCIDIYTYTELVYKMMVLSPSLVKMSQAYDII
;
A
#
# COMPACT_ATOMS: atom_id res chain seq x y z
N MET A 1 69.09 5.34 3.82
CA MET A 1 68.35 4.09 4.12
C MET A 1 66.88 4.46 4.15
N HIS A 2 66.13 4.16 3.08
CA HIS A 2 64.67 4.31 3.11
C HIS A 2 64.11 3.09 3.84
N ILE A 3 63.48 3.31 4.98
CA ILE A 3 62.62 2.31 5.59
C ILE A 3 61.32 2.36 4.78
N GLU A 4 61.09 1.38 3.92
CA GLU A 4 59.75 1.15 3.40
C GLU A 4 58.92 0.57 4.53
N PHE A 5 58.00 1.38 5.04
CA PHE A 5 56.93 0.87 5.88
C PHE A 5 56.06 0.00 4.98
N LEU A 6 56.09 -1.30 5.24
CA LEU A 6 55.13 -2.22 4.66
C LEU A 6 53.75 -1.82 5.18
N ASP A 7 52.81 -1.72 4.25
CA ASP A 7 51.42 -1.48 4.53
C ASP A 7 50.86 -2.63 5.39
N ILE A 8 50.10 -2.29 6.43
CA ILE A 8 49.44 -3.29 7.26
C ILE A 8 48.12 -3.62 6.56
N ASN A 9 47.87 -4.90 6.28
CA ASN A 9 46.60 -5.31 5.69
C ASN A 9 45.51 -5.40 6.77
N GLU A 10 44.72 -4.35 6.95
CA GLU A 10 43.68 -4.33 7.98
C GLU A 10 42.53 -5.33 7.69
N CYS A 11 42.42 -5.84 6.46
CA CYS A 11 41.45 -6.87 6.10
C CYS A 11 41.88 -8.29 6.54
N GLU A 12 43.14 -8.48 6.95
CA GLU A 12 43.63 -9.75 7.50
C GLU A 12 43.61 -9.77 9.04
N ASP A 13 43.37 -8.63 9.69
CA ASP A 13 43.46 -8.47 11.15
C ASP A 13 42.16 -8.85 11.90
N ASN A 14 41.08 -9.23 11.20
CA ASN A 14 39.75 -9.59 11.74
C ASN A 14 39.06 -8.56 12.67
N THR A 15 39.71 -7.46 13.01
CA THR A 15 39.24 -6.39 13.89
C THR A 15 38.26 -5.42 13.22
N HIS A 16 38.24 -5.40 11.88
CA HIS A 16 37.53 -4.40 11.08
C HIS A 16 36.42 -4.97 10.18
N HIS A 17 36.01 -6.22 10.40
CA HIS A 17 35.07 -6.93 9.54
C HIS A 17 33.58 -6.77 9.91
N GLU A 18 33.25 -6.46 11.16
CA GLU A 18 31.84 -6.51 11.61
C GLU A 18 30.98 -5.38 11.01
N ASP A 19 31.57 -4.21 10.80
CA ASP A 19 30.89 -3.02 10.25
C ASP A 19 31.02 -2.89 8.72
N CYS A 20 31.68 -3.86 8.07
CA CYS A 20 32.11 -3.78 6.69
C CYS A 20 31.58 -4.99 5.91
N ASN A 21 30.78 -4.79 4.86
CA ASN A 21 30.27 -5.95 4.10
C ASN A 21 31.37 -6.68 3.30
N SER A 22 32.41 -5.94 2.89
CA SER A 22 33.59 -6.43 2.18
C SER A 22 34.73 -5.42 2.39
N CYS A 23 35.77 -5.82 3.11
CA CYS A 23 36.96 -4.99 3.34
C CYS A 23 37.82 -4.87 2.07
N VAL A 24 38.45 -3.70 1.88
CA VAL A 24 39.39 -3.40 0.80
C VAL A 24 40.61 -2.70 1.40
N ASN A 25 41.76 -3.37 1.39
CA ASN A 25 43.01 -2.81 1.88
C ASN A 25 43.50 -1.68 0.96
N THR A 26 44.01 -0.59 1.54
CA THR A 26 44.56 0.55 0.81
C THR A 26 45.87 0.99 1.42
N LYS A 27 46.69 1.76 0.70
CA LYS A 27 47.97 2.20 1.26
C LYS A 27 47.74 3.15 2.45
N GLY A 28 48.12 2.70 3.65
CA GLY A 28 48.02 3.45 4.91
C GLY A 28 46.64 3.43 5.57
N SER A 29 45.68 2.63 5.07
CA SER A 29 44.35 2.46 5.66
C SER A 29 43.56 1.34 4.97
N TYR A 30 42.26 1.22 5.27
CA TYR A 30 41.33 0.39 4.52
C TYR A 30 40.04 1.15 4.19
N THR A 31 39.25 0.58 3.28
CA THR A 31 37.90 1.03 2.97
C THR A 31 36.95 -0.15 2.81
N CYS A 32 35.66 0.13 2.66
CA CYS A 32 34.61 -0.87 2.53
C CYS A 32 33.95 -0.81 1.17
N ARG A 33 33.61 -1.99 0.64
CA ARG A 33 32.65 -2.16 -0.44
C ARG A 33 31.33 -2.64 0.14
N CYS A 34 30.30 -1.80 0.01
CA CYS A 34 28.99 -2.06 0.58
C CYS A 34 28.12 -2.90 -0.35
N ARG A 35 27.27 -3.75 0.25
CA ARG A 35 26.26 -4.53 -0.48
C ARG A 35 25.08 -3.63 -0.85
N TYR A 36 24.19 -4.14 -1.70
CA TYR A 36 22.92 -3.47 -1.97
C TYR A 36 22.15 -3.19 -0.65
N GLY A 37 21.51 -2.03 -0.56
CA GLY A 37 20.84 -1.54 0.66
C GLY A 37 21.76 -0.80 1.63
N TYR A 38 23.06 -0.69 1.33
CA TYR A 38 24.02 0.01 2.18
C TYR A 38 24.86 1.01 1.37
N GLU A 39 25.23 2.11 2.01
CA GLU A 39 26.20 3.06 1.47
C GLU A 39 27.42 3.19 2.38
N LEU A 40 28.52 3.64 1.78
CA LEU A 40 29.74 3.87 2.51
C LEU A 40 29.55 5.08 3.44
N ASP A 41 29.91 4.94 4.72
CA ASP A 41 29.88 6.06 5.67
C ASP A 41 30.64 7.26 5.08
N PRO A 42 29.97 8.42 4.89
CA PRO A 42 30.57 9.57 4.23
C PRO A 42 31.70 10.20 5.03
N ILE A 43 31.78 9.95 6.34
CA ILE A 43 32.78 10.49 7.25
C ILE A 43 34.00 9.57 7.28
N THR A 44 33.80 8.32 7.69
CA THR A 44 34.91 7.39 7.97
C THR A 44 35.38 6.62 6.76
N LYS A 45 34.48 6.35 5.80
CA LYS A 45 34.73 5.46 4.64
C LYS A 45 35.21 4.05 5.02
N GLN A 46 34.96 3.63 6.25
CA GLN A 46 35.44 2.39 6.85
C GLN A 46 34.30 1.51 7.39
N ARG A 47 33.05 1.88 7.12
CA ARG A 47 31.86 1.10 7.47
C ARG A 47 30.77 1.27 6.44
N CYS A 48 29.90 0.28 6.35
CA CYS A 48 28.70 0.33 5.54
C CYS A 48 27.51 0.68 6.43
N ILE A 49 26.86 1.80 6.13
CA ILE A 49 25.65 2.24 6.81
C ILE A 49 24.44 1.92 5.96
N ASP A 50 23.35 1.60 6.62
CA ASP A 50 22.06 1.36 5.99
C ASP A 50 21.61 2.59 5.18
N ILE A 51 21.14 2.36 3.95
CA ILE A 51 20.52 3.42 3.15
C ILE A 51 19.09 3.59 3.65
N ASP A 52 18.70 4.79 4.05
CA ASP A 52 17.31 5.07 4.39
C ASP A 52 16.50 5.41 3.13
N GLU A 53 15.87 4.41 2.51
CA GLU A 53 15.10 4.61 1.28
C GLU A 53 13.86 5.51 1.50
N CYS A 54 13.38 5.63 2.74
CA CYS A 54 12.25 6.49 3.10
C CYS A 54 12.62 7.97 3.19
N LYS A 55 13.89 8.31 3.37
CA LYS A 55 14.37 9.71 3.38
C LYS A 55 14.59 10.30 1.98
N GLY A 56 14.40 9.51 0.92
CA GLY A 56 14.31 10.01 -0.45
C GLY A 56 15.60 10.61 -1.00
N THR A 57 16.76 10.20 -0.51
CA THR A 57 18.05 10.75 -0.95
C THR A 57 18.77 9.84 -1.93
N LYS A 58 19.10 10.43 -3.09
CA LYS A 58 19.91 9.94 -4.23
C LYS A 58 19.15 9.12 -5.30
N GLY A 59 18.56 9.86 -6.23
CA GLY A 59 18.36 9.43 -7.63
C GLY A 59 17.39 8.29 -7.88
N THR A 60 16.70 7.81 -6.85
CA THR A 60 15.97 6.55 -6.89
C THR A 60 14.59 6.74 -6.28
N HIS A 61 13.58 6.39 -7.07
CA HIS A 61 12.17 6.54 -6.73
C HIS A 61 11.67 5.35 -5.91
N TYR A 62 12.51 4.79 -5.04
CA TYR A 62 12.27 3.49 -4.41
C TYR A 62 10.96 3.46 -3.60
N HIS A 63 10.62 4.51 -2.85
CA HIS A 63 9.38 4.55 -2.08
C HIS A 63 8.15 5.10 -2.83
N ARG A 64 8.23 5.46 -4.13
CA ARG A 64 7.15 6.22 -4.78
C ARG A 64 5.83 5.47 -4.89
N ASP A 65 5.91 4.16 -4.96
CA ASP A 65 4.74 3.28 -5.07
C ASP A 65 4.32 2.75 -3.68
N CYS A 66 4.75 3.41 -2.61
CA CYS A 66 4.37 3.09 -1.24
C CYS A 66 3.47 4.17 -0.65
N HIS A 67 2.40 3.72 0.02
CA HIS A 67 1.53 4.64 0.76
C HIS A 67 2.21 5.11 2.05
N LYS A 68 2.85 4.18 2.78
CA LYS A 68 3.70 4.48 3.93
C LYS A 68 4.99 3.65 3.91
N CYS A 69 6.12 4.33 3.73
CA CYS A 69 7.44 3.71 3.76
C CYS A 69 7.92 3.39 5.19
N ILE A 70 8.57 2.25 5.37
CA ILE A 70 9.20 1.79 6.62
C ILE A 70 10.62 1.32 6.29
N ASN A 71 11.62 2.04 6.80
CA ASN A 71 13.02 1.68 6.60
C ASN A 71 13.38 0.43 7.43
N THR A 72 14.19 -0.47 6.86
CA THR A 72 14.66 -1.70 7.51
C THR A 72 16.16 -1.88 7.29
N ILE A 73 16.82 -2.75 8.04
CA ILE A 73 18.27 -2.95 7.85
C ILE A 73 18.53 -3.67 6.51
N GLY A 74 19.19 -2.97 5.59
CA GLY A 74 19.56 -3.43 4.26
C GLY A 74 18.46 -3.34 3.21
N SER A 75 17.30 -2.75 3.53
CA SER A 75 16.17 -2.59 2.61
C SER A 75 15.06 -1.69 3.20
N TYR A 76 13.89 -1.70 2.59
CA TYR A 76 12.69 -1.07 3.12
C TYR A 76 11.47 -1.95 2.85
N THR A 77 10.39 -1.68 3.57
CA THR A 77 9.08 -2.25 3.31
C THR A 77 8.02 -1.18 3.33
N CYS A 78 6.82 -1.51 2.84
CA CYS A 78 5.73 -0.58 2.70
C CYS A 78 4.50 -1.07 3.43
N LYS A 79 3.84 -0.15 4.12
CA LYS A 79 2.51 -0.35 4.66
C LYS A 79 1.52 0.25 3.67
N CYS A 80 0.60 -0.60 3.20
CA CYS A 80 -0.43 -0.24 2.24
C CYS A 80 -1.70 0.20 2.95
N ASP A 81 -2.47 1.04 2.25
CA ASP A 81 -3.78 1.47 2.73
C ASP A 81 -4.83 0.40 2.42
N GLU A 82 -6.04 0.61 2.89
CA GLU A 82 -7.17 -0.28 2.61
C GLU A 82 -7.39 -0.45 1.09
N TYR A 83 -7.76 -1.66 0.66
CA TYR A 83 -7.90 -2.07 -0.76
C TYR A 83 -6.58 -2.21 -1.54
N TYR A 84 -5.43 -2.17 -0.85
CA TYR A 84 -4.13 -2.45 -1.44
C TYR A 84 -3.38 -3.50 -0.62
N GLU A 85 -2.49 -4.23 -1.29
CA GLU A 85 -1.61 -5.20 -0.67
C GLU A 85 -0.15 -4.95 -1.06
N LEU A 86 0.77 -5.49 -0.26
CA LEU A 86 2.19 -5.43 -0.57
C LEU A 86 2.50 -6.41 -1.69
N ASP A 87 3.13 -5.94 -2.75
CA ASP A 87 3.61 -6.79 -3.85
C ASP A 87 4.62 -7.84 -3.34
N THR A 88 4.58 -9.01 -3.94
CA THR A 88 5.38 -10.17 -3.50
C THR A 88 6.85 -10.10 -3.91
N ASN A 89 7.18 -9.28 -4.91
CA ASN A 89 8.52 -9.17 -5.49
C ASN A 89 9.17 -7.82 -5.18
N GLU A 90 8.37 -6.76 -5.07
CA GLU A 90 8.83 -5.41 -4.84
C GLU A 90 8.13 -4.79 -3.61
N PRO A 91 8.81 -3.97 -2.81
CA PRO A 91 8.18 -3.27 -1.69
C PRO A 91 7.34 -2.09 -2.22
N LYS A 92 6.19 -2.40 -2.84
CA LYS A 92 5.22 -1.45 -3.37
C LYS A 92 3.80 -1.90 -3.07
N CYS A 93 2.88 -0.95 -3.03
CA CYS A 93 1.47 -1.22 -2.83
C CYS A 93 0.79 -1.43 -4.18
N ILE A 94 0.15 -2.57 -4.34
CA ILE A 94 -0.64 -2.91 -5.52
C ILE A 94 -2.11 -2.99 -5.14
N ASP A 95 -2.95 -2.54 -6.05
CA ASP A 95 -4.39 -2.58 -5.92
C ASP A 95 -4.85 -4.04 -5.80
N VAL A 96 -5.63 -4.33 -4.75
CA VAL A 96 -6.22 -5.65 -4.57
C VAL A 96 -7.39 -5.74 -5.53
N ASN A 97 -7.45 -6.81 -6.33
CA ASN A 97 -8.65 -7.05 -7.14
C ASN A 97 -9.68 -7.77 -6.29
N GLU A 98 -10.61 -7.03 -5.67
CA GLU A 98 -11.64 -7.64 -4.83
C GLU A 98 -12.57 -8.56 -5.62
N CYS A 99 -12.67 -8.38 -6.95
CA CYS A 99 -13.45 -9.25 -7.84
C CYS A 99 -12.82 -10.63 -8.09
N ASN A 100 -11.58 -10.89 -7.62
CA ASN A 100 -10.91 -12.19 -7.82
C ASN A 100 -10.91 -13.12 -6.59
N GLY A 101 -11.45 -12.67 -5.43
CA GLY A 101 -11.41 -13.41 -4.16
C GLY A 101 -12.76 -13.92 -3.66
N GLU A 102 -12.86 -14.27 -2.37
CA GLU A 102 -14.16 -14.57 -1.72
C GLU A 102 -15.12 -13.36 -1.76
N ARG A 103 -14.62 -12.13 -1.89
CA ARG A 103 -15.40 -10.91 -2.13
C ARG A 103 -15.81 -10.71 -3.60
N GLY A 104 -15.34 -11.56 -4.50
CA GLY A 104 -15.38 -11.36 -5.95
C GLY A 104 -16.12 -12.39 -6.77
N VAL A 105 -16.65 -13.43 -6.12
CA VAL A 105 -17.57 -14.37 -6.74
C VAL A 105 -18.95 -14.14 -6.15
N ASP A 106 -19.88 -13.62 -6.97
CA ASP A 106 -21.34 -13.64 -6.71
C ASP A 106 -21.69 -13.64 -5.21
N PHE A 107 -21.21 -12.63 -4.46
CA PHE A 107 -21.53 -12.56 -3.04
C PHE A 107 -22.95 -12.06 -2.93
N ASN A 108 -23.86 -13.02 -3.08
CA ASN A 108 -25.29 -12.91 -2.85
C ASN A 108 -26.03 -12.00 -3.85
N GLU A 109 -27.36 -12.01 -3.79
CA GLU A 109 -28.30 -11.22 -4.61
C GLU A 109 -28.04 -9.69 -4.63
N ASP A 110 -27.03 -9.23 -3.89
CA ASP A 110 -26.71 -7.84 -3.60
C ASP A 110 -25.66 -7.23 -4.57
N CYS A 111 -24.87 -8.02 -5.34
CA CYS A 111 -23.91 -7.47 -6.32
C CYS A 111 -23.92 -8.25 -7.64
N HIS A 112 -24.63 -7.72 -8.65
CA HIS A 112 -24.82 -8.42 -9.94
C HIS A 112 -23.56 -8.51 -10.80
N HIS A 113 -22.75 -7.45 -10.84
CA HIS A 113 -21.55 -7.37 -11.66
C HIS A 113 -20.46 -6.59 -10.92
N CYS A 114 -19.46 -7.30 -10.39
CA CYS A 114 -18.29 -6.68 -9.77
C CYS A 114 -17.41 -5.99 -10.83
N GLN A 115 -16.95 -4.77 -10.52
CA GLN A 115 -15.93 -4.07 -11.29
C GLN A 115 -14.83 -3.57 -10.35
N ASN A 116 -13.60 -4.02 -10.58
CA ASN A 116 -12.44 -3.53 -9.84
C ASN A 116 -12.19 -2.04 -10.14
N THR A 117 -11.92 -1.27 -9.10
CA THR A 117 -11.58 0.16 -9.16
C THR A 117 -10.31 0.41 -8.37
N SER A 118 -9.87 1.66 -8.22
CA SER A 118 -8.71 1.97 -7.39
C SER A 118 -8.93 3.34 -6.75
N PRO A 119 -9.16 3.42 -5.43
CA PRO A 119 -9.23 2.31 -4.47
C PRO A 119 -10.50 1.43 -4.59
N GLY A 120 -10.40 0.15 -4.24
CA GLY A 120 -11.51 -0.78 -3.97
C GLY A 120 -12.26 -1.24 -5.22
N TYR A 121 -13.54 -1.63 -5.08
CA TYR A 121 -14.37 -2.09 -6.19
C TYR A 121 -15.75 -1.42 -6.17
N ARG A 122 -16.50 -1.58 -7.26
CA ARG A 122 -17.90 -1.19 -7.32
C ARG A 122 -18.77 -2.27 -7.94
N CYS A 123 -20.02 -2.36 -7.48
CA CYS A 123 -21.03 -3.20 -8.08
C CYS A 123 -21.79 -2.44 -9.17
N ARG A 124 -22.06 -3.10 -10.29
CA ARG A 124 -23.02 -2.62 -11.29
C ARG A 124 -24.29 -3.44 -11.19
N CYS A 125 -25.41 -2.75 -11.14
CA CYS A 125 -26.72 -3.38 -10.96
C CYS A 125 -27.41 -3.69 -12.29
N ASN A 126 -28.17 -4.78 -12.31
CA ASN A 126 -29.08 -5.10 -13.41
C ASN A 126 -30.22 -4.09 -13.49
N ALA A 127 -30.90 -4.03 -14.64
CA ALA A 127 -32.07 -3.18 -14.81
C ALA A 127 -33.15 -3.52 -13.76
N GLY A 128 -33.71 -2.50 -13.11
CA GLY A 128 -34.64 -2.67 -12.00
C GLY A 128 -34.00 -2.63 -10.60
N TYR A 129 -32.70 -2.36 -10.52
CA TYR A 129 -31.97 -2.21 -9.27
C TYR A 129 -31.13 -0.93 -9.29
N ASP A 130 -30.89 -0.34 -8.12
CA ASP A 130 -30.06 0.86 -7.94
C ASP A 130 -28.96 0.62 -6.90
N GLU A 131 -27.90 1.43 -6.92
CA GLU A 131 -26.79 1.32 -5.97
C GLU A 131 -27.14 1.95 -4.60
N ASP A 132 -26.93 1.20 -3.51
CA ASP A 132 -27.07 1.71 -2.16
C ASP A 132 -25.88 2.62 -1.82
N ASN A 133 -26.13 3.93 -1.82
CA ASN A 133 -25.15 4.97 -1.51
C ASN A 133 -24.76 5.05 -0.02
N THR A 134 -25.28 4.16 0.83
CA THR A 134 -25.04 4.21 2.29
C THR A 134 -23.86 3.37 2.76
N HIS A 135 -23.28 2.50 1.93
CA HIS A 135 -22.13 1.66 2.26
C HIS A 135 -21.02 1.84 1.22
N THR A 136 -19.76 1.81 1.69
CA THR A 136 -18.55 1.92 0.85
C THR A 136 -18.33 0.75 -0.11
N GLU A 137 -19.22 -0.25 -0.11
CA GLU A 137 -19.11 -1.49 -0.89
C GLU A 137 -20.35 -1.78 -1.79
N GLY A 138 -21.30 -0.83 -1.88
CA GLY A 138 -22.37 -0.76 -2.88
C GLY A 138 -23.22 -2.03 -3.08
N ASN A 139 -24.41 -2.09 -2.47
CA ASN A 139 -25.40 -3.14 -2.72
C ASN A 139 -26.40 -2.73 -3.82
N CYS A 140 -26.90 -3.68 -4.58
CA CYS A 140 -27.95 -3.50 -5.57
C CYS A 140 -29.32 -3.69 -4.92
N ILE A 141 -30.04 -2.60 -4.72
CA ILE A 141 -31.39 -2.61 -4.14
C ILE A 141 -32.45 -2.62 -5.23
N ASP A 142 -33.43 -3.51 -5.12
CA ASP A 142 -34.55 -3.59 -6.06
C ASP A 142 -35.45 -2.35 -5.92
N ILE A 143 -35.57 -1.58 -7.00
CA ILE A 143 -36.36 -0.35 -7.02
C ILE A 143 -37.87 -0.63 -7.02
N TYR A 144 -38.29 -1.84 -7.38
CA TYR A 144 -39.69 -2.23 -7.51
C TYR A 144 -40.28 -2.78 -6.21
N THR A 145 -39.54 -3.57 -5.43
CA THR A 145 -39.99 -4.01 -4.10
C THR A 145 -40.16 -2.84 -3.12
N TYR A 146 -39.32 -1.82 -3.23
CA TYR A 146 -39.47 -0.58 -2.44
C TYR A 146 -40.75 0.17 -2.83
N THR A 147 -41.06 0.28 -4.12
CA THR A 147 -42.31 0.91 -4.57
C THR A 147 -43.55 0.09 -4.21
N GLU A 148 -43.48 -1.24 -4.23
CA GLU A 148 -44.55 -2.14 -3.81
C GLU A 148 -44.81 -2.09 -2.30
N LEU A 149 -43.76 -1.98 -1.48
CA LEU A 149 -43.87 -1.79 -0.02
C LEU A 149 -44.44 -0.41 0.31
N VAL A 150 -43.93 0.65 -0.31
CA VAL A 150 -44.47 2.01 -0.14
C VAL A 150 -45.92 2.09 -0.62
N TYR A 151 -46.25 1.49 -1.77
CA TYR A 151 -47.62 1.40 -2.28
C TYR A 151 -48.52 0.60 -1.33
N LYS A 152 -48.10 -0.57 -0.84
CA LYS A 152 -48.85 -1.33 0.17
C LYS A 152 -49.02 -0.57 1.48
N MET A 153 -48.00 0.17 1.94
CA MET A 153 -48.10 1.03 3.13
C MET A 153 -49.07 2.20 2.90
N MET A 154 -49.05 2.83 1.73
CA MET A 154 -49.97 3.90 1.34
C MET A 154 -51.43 3.40 1.21
N VAL A 155 -51.62 2.18 0.71
CA VAL A 155 -52.95 1.56 0.51
C VAL A 155 -53.53 0.98 1.81
N LEU A 156 -52.70 0.41 2.68
CA LEU A 156 -53.13 -0.20 3.95
C LEU A 156 -53.23 0.82 5.11
N SER A 157 -52.54 1.97 5.03
CA SER A 157 -52.59 3.03 6.05
C SER A 157 -52.73 4.44 5.44
N PRO A 158 -53.89 4.80 4.84
CA PRO A 158 -54.07 6.08 4.13
C PRO A 158 -53.90 7.33 5.01
N SER A 159 -53.93 7.16 6.34
CA SER A 159 -53.94 8.24 7.34
C SER A 159 -52.60 8.99 7.47
N LEU A 160 -51.47 8.40 7.05
CA LEU A 160 -50.14 9.00 7.20
C LEU A 160 -49.75 9.96 6.06
N VAL A 161 -50.41 9.89 4.90
CA VAL A 161 -50.14 10.79 3.76
C VAL A 161 -50.60 12.23 4.02
N LYS A 162 -51.52 12.44 4.97
CA LYS A 162 -52.02 13.79 5.31
C LYS A 162 -51.01 14.71 5.99
N MET A 163 -49.82 14.22 6.38
CA MET A 163 -48.79 15.07 7.00
C MET A 163 -47.70 15.58 6.03
N SER A 164 -47.59 15.06 4.81
CA SER A 164 -46.55 15.53 3.86
C SER A 164 -47.04 16.54 2.83
N GLN A 165 -48.34 16.82 2.74
CA GLN A 165 -48.90 17.88 1.87
C GLN A 165 -49.18 19.20 2.60
N ALA A 166 -48.73 19.34 3.85
CA ALA A 166 -48.86 20.59 4.62
C ALA A 166 -47.58 21.45 4.62
N TYR A 167 -46.55 21.08 3.84
CA TYR A 167 -45.31 21.86 3.68
C TYR A 167 -45.15 22.50 2.29
N ASP A 168 -46.22 22.55 1.51
CA ASP A 168 -46.29 23.40 0.32
C ASP A 168 -47.63 24.16 0.36
N ILE A 169 -47.63 25.29 1.05
CA ILE A 169 -48.35 26.55 0.76
C ILE A 169 -48.31 27.41 2.05
N ILE A 170 -47.57 28.53 1.93
CA ILE A 170 -47.22 29.61 2.89
C ILE A 170 -45.94 29.37 3.70
#